data_AF-R9L019-F1
#
_entry.id   AF-R9L019-F1
#
_cell.length_a   1.000
_cell.length_b   1.000
_cell.length_c   1.000
_cell.angle_alpha   90.00
_cell.angle_beta   90.00
_cell.angle_gamma   90.00
#
_symmetry.space_group_name_H-M   'P 1'
#
loop_
_entity.id
_entity.type
_entity.pdbx_description
1 polymer ?
#
loop_
_entity_poly.entity_id
_entity_poly.type
_entity_poly.pdbx_seq_one_letter_code
_entity_poly.pdbx_strand_id
1 'polypeptide(L)'
;MNLKINDAEKITMTHTGLLPGKNGKVIHVCFERKTAKGSDYAEIILPSRKVVNSKGFDEGEVAQLCLYLKGQEKSIIKKAKQIDHDLIFNL
;
A
#
# COMPACT_ATOMS: atom_id res chain seq x y z
N MET A 1 8.39 -11.42 -18.68
CA MET A 1 7.06 -11.15 -18.10
C MET A 1 6.70 -9.73 -18.53
N ASN A 2 5.65 -9.55 -19.33
CA ASN A 2 5.19 -8.21 -19.72
C ASN A 2 4.33 -7.65 -18.59
N LEU A 3 4.87 -6.67 -17.86
CA LEU A 3 4.10 -5.89 -16.89
C LEU A 3 3.20 -4.93 -17.66
N LYS A 4 1.90 -5.24 -17.73
CA LYS A 4 0.89 -4.28 -18.18
C LYS A 4 0.28 -3.62 -16.96
N ILE A 5 0.78 -2.44 -16.62
CA ILE A 5 -0.04 -1.45 -15.93
C ILE A 5 -0.70 -0.67 -17.07
N ASN A 6 -2.03 -0.54 -17.05
CA ASN A 6 -2.67 0.39 -17.98
C ASN A 6 -2.21 1.80 -17.63
N ASP A 7 -1.22 2.33 -18.36
CA ASP A 7 -0.64 3.68 -18.15
C ASP A 7 -1.68 4.81 -18.22
N ALA A 8 -2.89 4.51 -18.73
CA ALA A 8 -4.00 5.46 -18.79
C ALA A 8 -4.68 5.74 -17.44
N GLU A 9 -4.55 4.86 -16.44
CA GLU A 9 -5.24 4.99 -15.16
C GLU A 9 -4.26 5.31 -14.02
N LYS A 10 -4.35 6.54 -13.50
CA LYS A 10 -3.52 7.01 -12.39
C LYS A 10 -3.83 6.19 -11.13
N ILE A 11 -2.84 5.41 -10.66
CA ILE A 11 -2.88 4.75 -9.36
C ILE A 11 -2.35 5.72 -8.29
N THR A 12 -3.12 5.88 -7.22
CA THR A 12 -2.71 6.62 -6.01
C THR A 12 -2.32 5.61 -4.94
N MET A 13 -1.18 5.82 -4.29
CA MET A 13 -0.72 5.02 -3.15
C MET A 13 -0.74 5.88 -1.89
N THR A 14 -1.45 5.41 -0.87
CA THR A 14 -1.43 5.98 0.48
C THR A 14 -0.91 4.93 1.47
N HIS A 15 -0.23 5.38 2.53
CA HIS A 15 0.20 4.49 3.60
C HIS A 15 0.03 5.16 4.95
N THR A 16 -0.19 4.36 5.99
CA THR A 16 -0.32 4.86 7.36
C THR A 16 1.04 5.16 8.01
N GLY A 17 1.01 5.73 9.22
CA GLY A 17 2.07 5.58 10.21
C GLY A 17 2.14 4.14 10.75
N LEU A 18 2.86 3.91 11.85
CA LEU A 18 2.91 2.57 12.44
C LEU A 18 1.68 2.33 13.32
N LEU A 19 0.87 1.37 12.94
CA LEU A 19 -0.31 0.97 13.70
C LEU A 19 -0.03 -0.27 14.56
N PRO A 20 -0.67 -0.41 15.73
CA PRO A 20 -0.61 -1.65 16.50
C PRO A 20 -1.33 -2.77 15.74
N GLY A 21 -0.63 -3.87 15.49
CA GLY A 21 -1.17 -5.09 14.90
C GLY A 21 -1.04 -6.29 15.85
N LYS A 22 -1.63 -7.43 15.46
CA LYS A 22 -1.66 -8.65 16.29
C LYS A 22 -0.26 -9.15 16.69
N ASN A 23 0.71 -9.04 15.78
CA ASN A 23 2.08 -9.54 15.96
C ASN A 23 3.11 -8.39 15.92
N GLY A 24 2.77 -7.24 16.50
CA GLY A 24 3.62 -6.05 16.51
C GLY A 24 3.11 -4.94 15.59
N LYS A 25 3.97 -3.96 15.30
CA LYS A 25 3.58 -2.79 14.50
C LYS A 25 3.43 -3.15 13.02
N VAL A 26 2.39 -2.62 12.39
CA VAL A 26 2.06 -2.84 10.98
C VAL A 26 1.87 -1.51 10.25
N ILE A 27 2.03 -1.53 8.94
CA ILE A 27 1.72 -0.39 8.06
C ILE A 27 0.70 -0.87 7.04
N HIS A 28 -0.41 -0.15 6.93
CA HIS A 28 -1.39 -0.38 5.88
C HIS A 28 -1.00 0.45 4.68
N VAL A 29 -0.94 -0.18 3.50
CA VAL A 29 -0.71 0.49 2.23
C VAL A 29 -1.92 0.25 1.35
N CYS A 30 -2.57 1.33 0.92
CA CYS A 30 -3.72 1.30 0.04
C CYS A 30 -3.34 1.83 -1.34
N PHE A 31 -3.69 1.06 -2.36
CA PHE A 31 -3.64 1.46 -3.76
C PHE A 31 -5.05 1.70 -4.24
N GLU A 32 -5.27 2.82 -4.91
CA GLU A 32 -6.59 3.19 -5.44
C GLU A 32 -6.45 3.72 -6.86
N ARG A 33 -7.37 3.33 -7.74
CA ARG A 33 -7.52 3.95 -9.08
C ARG A 33 -8.99 4.20 -9.38
N LYS A 34 -9.25 5.25 -10.15
CA LYS A 34 -10.58 5.49 -10.73
C LYS A 34 -10.66 4.83 -12.09
N THR A 35 -11.72 4.07 -12.32
CA THR A 35 -12.06 3.43 -13.59
C THR A 35 -13.39 3.97 -14.10
N ALA A 36 -13.72 3.69 -15.35
CA ALA A 36 -15.03 4.04 -15.91
C ALA A 36 -16.22 3.39 -15.16
N LYS A 37 -15.97 2.30 -14.41
CA LYS A 37 -16.99 1.53 -13.70
C LYS A 37 -17.02 1.81 -12.19
N GLY A 38 -16.14 2.65 -11.67
CA GLY A 38 -16.07 2.99 -10.25
C GLY A 38 -14.65 3.20 -9.74
N SER A 39 -14.39 2.79 -8.51
CA SER A 39 -13.05 2.81 -7.91
C SER A 39 -12.59 1.40 -7.59
N ASP A 40 -11.37 1.10 -8.01
CA ASP A 40 -10.68 -0.12 -7.62
C ASP A 40 -9.75 0.21 -6.47
N TYR A 41 -9.58 -0.73 -5.55
CA TYR A 41 -8.69 -0.58 -4.42
C TYR A 41 -8.03 -1.90 -4.01
N ALA A 42 -6.80 -1.82 -3.49
CA ALA A 42 -6.10 -2.95 -2.89
C ALA A 42 -5.39 -2.50 -1.62
N GLU A 43 -5.61 -3.22 -0.53
CA GLU A 43 -5.02 -2.96 0.78
C GLU A 43 -4.05 -4.08 1.15
N ILE A 44 -2.79 -3.69 1.42
CA ILE A 44 -1.68 -4.61 1.67
C ILE A 44 -0.96 -4.18 2.95
N ILE A 45 -0.71 -5.15 3.84
CA ILE A 45 -0.03 -4.91 5.12
C ILE A 45 1.47 -5.18 5.01
N LEU A 46 2.31 -4.20 5.39
CA LEU A 46 3.74 -4.39 5.61
C LEU A 46 4.05 -4.69 7.09
N PRO A 47 5.11 -5.48 7.37
CA PRO A 47 6.06 -6.09 6.42
C PRO A 47 5.59 -7.43 5.83
N SER A 48 4.46 -7.98 6.29
CA SER A 48 3.98 -9.30 5.88
C SER A 48 3.66 -9.44 4.38
N ARG A 49 3.43 -8.30 3.71
CA ARG A 49 2.92 -8.19 2.33
C ARG A 49 1.63 -8.98 2.11
N LYS A 50 0.84 -9.15 3.17
CA LYS A 50 -0.46 -9.81 3.12
C LYS A 50 -1.49 -8.84 2.52
N VAL A 51 -2.17 -9.28 1.47
CA VAL A 51 -3.35 -8.60 0.93
C VAL A 51 -4.51 -8.83 1.92
N VAL A 52 -5.10 -7.75 2.42
CA VAL A 52 -6.21 -7.80 3.38
C VAL A 52 -7.54 -7.69 2.66
N ASN A 53 -7.59 -6.81 1.67
CA ASN A 53 -8.76 -6.55 0.88
C ASN A 53 -8.34 -6.11 -0.52
N SER A 54 -9.10 -6.50 -1.53
CA SER A 54 -8.87 -6.09 -2.91
C SER A 54 -10.19 -6.12 -3.69
N LYS A 55 -10.41 -5.10 -4.50
CA LYS A 55 -11.56 -5.00 -5.40
C LYS A 55 -11.11 -4.35 -6.70
N GLY A 56 -11.42 -5.00 -7.83
CA GLY A 56 -11.21 -4.45 -9.17
C GLY A 56 -9.79 -4.60 -9.71
N PHE A 57 -8.79 -4.83 -8.85
CA PHE A 57 -7.48 -5.32 -9.28
C PHE A 57 -7.52 -6.84 -9.50
N ASP A 58 -6.97 -7.30 -10.63
CA ASP A 58 -6.78 -8.73 -10.87
C ASP A 58 -5.56 -9.29 -10.13
N GLU A 59 -5.40 -10.63 -10.12
CA GLU A 59 -4.31 -11.29 -9.41
C GLU A 59 -2.91 -10.87 -9.90
N GLY A 60 -2.76 -10.61 -11.19
CA GLY A 60 -1.50 -10.16 -11.79
C GLY A 60 -1.15 -8.73 -11.39
N GLU A 61 -2.15 -7.86 -11.33
CA GLU A 61 -2.00 -6.49 -10.85
C GLU A 61 -1.67 -6.46 -9.36
N VAL A 62 -2.37 -7.22 -8.53
CA VAL A 62 -2.06 -7.33 -7.09
C VAL A 62 -0.65 -7.87 -6.87
N ALA A 63 -0.22 -8.86 -7.65
CA ALA A 63 1.15 -9.37 -7.59
C ALA A 63 2.20 -8.29 -7.95
N GLN A 64 1.91 -7.45 -8.93
CA GLN A 64 2.78 -6.32 -9.28
C GLN A 64 2.82 -5.26 -8.18
N LEU A 65 1.70 -4.93 -7.54
CA LEU A 65 1.66 -4.02 -6.39
C LEU A 65 2.51 -4.56 -5.23
N CYS A 66 2.42 -5.86 -4.94
CA CYS A 66 3.28 -6.52 -3.95
C CYS A 66 4.78 -6.46 -4.31
N LEU A 67 5.13 -6.61 -5.59
CA LEU A 67 6.51 -6.48 -6.07
C LEU A 67 7.03 -5.05 -5.94
N TYR A 68 6.21 -4.06 -6.30
CA TYR A 68 6.53 -2.64 -6.11
C TYR A 68 6.79 -2.33 -4.63
N LEU A 69 5.92 -2.81 -3.74
CA LEU A 69 6.09 -2.64 -2.29
C LEU A 69 7.38 -3.27 -1.78
N LYS A 70 7.79 -4.44 -2.30
CA LYS A 70 9.05 -5.07 -1.91
C LYS A 70 10.26 -4.16 -2.20
N GLY A 71 10.23 -3.41 -3.30
CA GLY A 71 11.27 -2.43 -3.64
C GLY A 71 11.24 -1.17 -2.78
N GLN A 72 10.05 -0.75 -2.34
CA GLN A 72 9.84 0.49 -1.58
C GLN A 72 9.76 0.29 -0.05
N GLU A 73 9.75 -0.96 0.42
CA GLU A 73 9.45 -1.34 1.81
C GLU A 73 10.27 -0.53 2.83
N LYS A 74 11.59 -0.44 2.64
CA LYS A 74 12.49 0.31 3.54
C LYS A 74 12.14 1.81 3.61
N SER A 75 11.78 2.41 2.47
CA SER A 75 11.42 3.82 2.38
C SER A 75 10.09 4.09 3.08
N ILE A 76 9.09 3.24 2.85
CA ILE A 76 7.77 3.34 3.48
C ILE A 76 7.89 3.18 5.00
N ILE A 77 8.64 2.19 5.48
CA ILE A 77 8.87 1.99 6.92
C ILE A 77 9.56 3.20 7.55
N LYS A 78 10.56 3.78 6.87
CA LYS A 78 11.24 4.98 7.36
C LYS A 78 10.27 6.17 7.48
N LYS A 79 9.43 6.41 6.48
CA LYS A 79 8.41 7.46 6.50
C LYS A 79 7.36 7.22 7.59
N ALA A 80 6.87 6.00 7.73
CA ALA A 80 5.88 5.65 8.75
C ALA A 80 6.41 5.91 10.18
N LYS A 81 7.70 5.61 10.44
CA LYS A 81 8.36 5.95 11.71
C LYS A 81 8.42 7.46 11.98
N GLN A 82 8.61 8.27 10.93
CA GLN A 82 8.66 9.72 11.06
C GLN A 82 7.28 10.30 11.39
N ILE A 83 6.21 9.78 10.76
CA ILE A 83 4.84 10.19 11.06
C ILE A 83 4.51 9.96 12.53
N ASP A 84 4.83 8.77 13.07
CA ASP A 84 4.64 8.48 14.50
C ASP A 84 5.41 9.46 15.40
N HIS A 85 6.66 9.76 15.04
CA HIS A 85 7.51 10.67 15.80
C HIS A 85 6.90 12.09 15.81
N ASP A 86 6.51 12.61 14.65
CA ASP A 86 5.98 13.97 14.52
C ASP A 86 4.62 14.15 15.22
N LEU A 87 3.82 13.08 15.35
CA LEU A 87 2.59 13.09 16.13
C LEU A 87 2.83 13.16 17.64
N ILE A 88 3.97 12.70 18.15
CA ILE A 88 4.31 12.73 19.57
C ILE A 88 4.80 14.12 20.01
N PHE A 89 5.46 14.88 19.14
CA PHE A 89 5.96 16.22 19.49
C PHE A 89 4.92 17.34 19.36
N ASN A 90 3.74 17.04 18.81
CA ASN A 90 2.65 18.00 18.60
C ASN A 90 1.47 17.79 19.57
N LEU A 91 1.66 17.02 20.65
CA LEU A 91 0.70 16.80 21.75
C LEU A 91 1.23 17.43 23.04
#